data_AF-A0A1T3NPU3-F1
#
_entry.id   AF-A0A1T3NPU3-F1
#
_cell.length_a   1.000
_cell.length_b   1.000
_cell.length_c   1.000
_cell.angle_alpha   90.00
_cell.angle_beta   90.00
_cell.angle_gamma   90.00
#
_symmetry.space_group_name_H-M   'P 1'
#
loop_
_entity.id
_entity.type
_entity.pdbx_description
1 polymer ?
#
loop_
_entity_poly.entity_id
_entity_poly.type
_entity_poly.pdbx_seq_one_letter_code
_entity_poly.pdbx_strand_id
1 'polypeptide(L)'
;MARRSGPTPHPRTGADPDLPPLPALPPRQPTPDGHDAPYAPPHPPPHRPRRRNLDPGVGKVAAPNPEHGLDAGVNGQVRPTSATSRRPKERTPVPHVPSPPRPVAVFDLDGTLVRGDTFTHFTRALLRRSPWRAVAATLCVPILAPLYALHPTRRRAFALLLRLATIGLPPHRFAALATEFAAERASDGNRIPHTVDRARAHLAAGDRVVIATSCAEPLAAAICRELGLAPVDVIASRLTASRTGMRPLPACRGVRKVERIRAAGITGPITHAYTDSSVDLPLLTTAAHRYLIDPSPAHLTRIHTHLGPTYVVLRSPGPSEPGAPPAPPTPPAP
;
A
#
# COMPACT_ATOMS: atom_id res chain seq x y z
N MET A 1 -56.20 -34.10 46.31
CA MET A 1 -56.76 -35.18 45.47
C MET A 1 -55.65 -35.69 44.54
N ALA A 2 -55.41 -37.01 44.55
CA ALA A 2 -54.68 -37.90 43.60
C ALA A 2 -53.38 -37.41 42.92
N ARG A 3 -52.19 -37.97 43.22
CA ARG A 3 -51.56 -39.24 42.70
C ARG A 3 -51.25 -39.15 41.18
N ARG A 4 -50.11 -39.52 40.57
CA ARG A 4 -48.89 -40.35 40.83
C ARG A 4 -47.88 -39.98 39.71
N SER A 5 -46.58 -39.76 39.95
CA SER A 5 -45.44 -40.72 39.84
C SER A 5 -45.12 -41.21 38.40
N GLY A 6 -43.86 -41.01 37.96
CA GLY A 6 -43.26 -41.27 36.61
C GLY A 6 -43.13 -42.75 36.17
N PRO A 7 -42.09 -43.24 35.43
CA PRO A 7 -40.82 -42.64 34.94
C PRO A 7 -40.44 -42.96 33.44
N THR A 8 -39.24 -42.55 33.01
CA THR A 8 -38.45 -42.81 31.76
C THR A 8 -38.02 -44.30 31.54
N PRO A 9 -37.19 -44.70 30.52
CA PRO A 9 -37.25 -44.66 29.04
C PRO A 9 -36.97 -46.07 28.39
N HIS A 10 -36.73 -46.16 27.06
CA HIS A 10 -36.15 -47.26 26.20
C HIS A 10 -37.07 -47.84 25.07
N PRO A 11 -36.57 -48.62 24.07
CA PRO A 11 -36.23 -48.14 22.71
C PRO A 11 -36.95 -48.96 21.60
N ARG A 12 -36.86 -48.56 20.32
CA ARG A 12 -37.14 -49.43 19.16
C ARG A 12 -36.21 -49.00 18.00
N THR A 13 -35.19 -49.77 17.58
CA THR A 13 -35.19 -50.95 16.67
C THR A 13 -35.94 -50.69 15.35
N GLY A 14 -35.40 -50.86 14.15
CA GLY A 14 -34.13 -51.45 13.74
C GLY A 14 -33.80 -51.07 12.29
N ALA A 15 -32.51 -51.14 11.97
CA ALA A 15 -31.98 -51.09 10.62
C ALA A 15 -32.13 -52.49 9.98
N ASP A 16 -32.55 -52.51 8.73
CA ASP A 16 -32.61 -53.70 7.87
C ASP A 16 -31.29 -53.81 7.09
N PRO A 17 -30.50 -54.90 7.21
CA PRO A 17 -29.18 -54.98 6.61
C PRO A 17 -29.11 -55.52 5.16
N ASP A 18 -30.24 -55.82 4.50
CA ASP A 18 -30.23 -56.54 3.21
C ASP A 18 -30.85 -55.81 1.99
N LEU A 19 -30.74 -54.48 1.92
CA LEU A 19 -31.13 -53.73 0.71
C LEU A 19 -29.93 -53.41 -0.20
N PRO A 20 -29.90 -53.91 -1.45
CA PRO A 20 -28.82 -53.62 -2.39
C PRO A 20 -28.82 -52.13 -2.81
N PRO A 21 -27.64 -51.52 -3.01
CA PRO A 21 -27.55 -50.11 -3.38
C PRO A 21 -28.17 -49.84 -4.76
N LEU A 22 -28.98 -48.78 -4.86
CA LEU A 22 -29.55 -48.29 -6.11
C LEU A 22 -28.43 -47.85 -7.08
N PRO A 23 -28.56 -48.15 -8.39
CA PRO A 23 -27.52 -47.84 -9.38
C PRO A 23 -27.36 -46.33 -9.59
N ALA A 24 -26.10 -45.91 -9.69
CA ALA A 24 -25.70 -44.52 -9.92
C ALA A 24 -26.25 -43.99 -11.26
N LEU A 25 -26.87 -42.80 -11.22
CA LEU A 25 -27.24 -42.05 -12.43
C LEU A 25 -25.98 -41.59 -13.19
N PRO A 26 -25.92 -41.76 -14.52
CA PRO A 26 -24.77 -41.34 -15.30
C PRO A 26 -24.63 -39.80 -15.35
N PRO A 27 -23.40 -39.28 -15.45
CA PRO A 27 -23.14 -37.83 -15.50
C PRO A 27 -23.74 -37.21 -16.77
N ARG A 28 -24.42 -36.07 -16.61
CA ARG A 28 -24.91 -35.26 -17.74
C ARG A 28 -23.73 -34.74 -18.57
N GLN A 29 -23.74 -35.05 -19.86
CA GLN A 29 -22.83 -34.45 -20.84
C GLN A 29 -23.16 -32.97 -21.05
N PRO A 30 -22.15 -32.07 -21.17
CA PRO A 30 -22.37 -30.69 -21.54
C PRO A 30 -22.64 -30.55 -23.05
N THR A 31 -23.69 -29.82 -23.41
CA THR A 31 -24.01 -29.42 -24.79
C THR A 31 -23.04 -28.33 -25.29
N PRO A 32 -22.65 -28.33 -26.57
CA PRO A 32 -21.87 -27.26 -27.17
C PRO A 32 -22.76 -26.11 -27.66
N ASP A 33 -22.13 -24.96 -27.88
CA ASP A 33 -22.59 -23.74 -28.56
C ASP A 33 -23.31 -22.66 -27.73
N GLY A 34 -22.64 -21.51 -27.69
CA GLY A 34 -23.10 -20.27 -27.07
C GLY A 34 -21.99 -19.22 -27.06
N HIS A 35 -21.63 -18.72 -28.24
CA HIS A 35 -20.75 -17.56 -28.41
C HIS A 35 -21.33 -16.34 -27.70
N ASP A 36 -20.66 -15.86 -26.66
CA ASP A 36 -20.85 -14.50 -26.13
C ASP A 36 -19.49 -13.78 -26.09
N ALA A 37 -19.33 -12.88 -27.05
CA ALA A 37 -18.22 -11.95 -27.13
C ALA A 37 -18.34 -10.89 -26.01
N PRO A 38 -17.26 -10.53 -25.30
CA PRO A 38 -17.35 -9.53 -24.24
C PRO A 38 -17.53 -8.11 -24.81
N TYR A 39 -18.54 -7.43 -24.26
CA TYR A 39 -18.85 -6.01 -24.43
C TYR A 39 -17.61 -5.11 -24.26
N ALA A 40 -17.23 -4.41 -25.33
CA ALA A 40 -16.17 -3.40 -25.33
C ALA A 40 -16.75 -2.02 -24.96
N PRO A 41 -16.19 -1.30 -23.96
CA PRO A 41 -16.63 0.05 -23.64
C PRO A 41 -16.21 1.06 -24.72
N PRO A 42 -16.99 2.12 -24.98
CA PRO A 42 -16.71 3.08 -26.05
C PRO A 42 -15.42 3.88 -25.80
N HIS A 43 -14.64 4.05 -26.86
CA HIS A 43 -13.40 4.84 -26.88
C HIS A 43 -13.65 6.32 -26.52
N PRO A 44 -12.73 6.98 -25.78
CA PRO A 44 -12.78 8.42 -25.56
C PRO A 44 -12.49 9.19 -26.86
N PRO A 45 -13.11 10.37 -27.07
CA PRO A 45 -12.89 11.16 -28.28
C PRO A 45 -11.45 11.70 -28.37
N PRO A 46 -10.91 11.91 -29.59
CA PRO A 46 -9.52 12.31 -29.77
C PRO A 46 -9.23 13.73 -29.27
N HIS A 47 -8.08 13.88 -28.60
CA HIS A 47 -7.53 15.17 -28.17
C HIS A 47 -7.20 16.07 -29.39
N ARG A 48 -7.87 17.23 -29.50
CA ARG A 48 -7.46 18.31 -30.41
C ARG A 48 -6.24 19.06 -29.86
N PRO A 49 -5.24 19.41 -30.69
CA PRO A 49 -4.10 20.20 -30.26
C PRO A 49 -4.43 21.70 -30.09
N ARG A 50 -3.64 22.34 -29.21
CA ARG A 50 -3.68 23.73 -28.74
C ARG A 50 -3.85 24.79 -29.84
N ARG A 51 -4.62 25.85 -29.54
CA ARG A 51 -4.43 27.18 -30.15
C ARG A 51 -3.70 28.11 -29.17
N ARG A 52 -2.55 28.63 -29.61
CA ARG A 52 -1.91 29.85 -29.09
C ARG A 52 -2.75 31.05 -29.53
N ASN A 53 -3.15 31.90 -28.60
CA ASN A 53 -3.45 33.32 -28.86
C ASN A 53 -2.39 34.07 -28.03
N LEU A 54 -1.38 34.73 -28.61
CA LEU A 54 -1.37 36.05 -29.26
C LEU A 54 -1.97 37.13 -28.36
N ASP A 55 -1.07 37.80 -27.61
CA ASP A 55 -1.25 39.11 -27.00
C ASP A 55 -1.31 40.21 -28.08
N PRO A 56 -2.16 41.24 -27.91
CA PRO A 56 -1.91 42.56 -28.47
C PRO A 56 -1.38 43.50 -27.36
N GLY A 57 -0.28 44.17 -27.66
CA GLY A 57 0.46 44.99 -26.70
C GLY A 57 0.00 46.44 -26.54
N VAL A 58 0.96 47.23 -26.07
CA VAL A 58 1.23 48.67 -26.26
C VAL A 58 1.39 49.40 -24.92
N GLY A 59 2.58 49.98 -24.75
CA GLY A 59 2.95 50.84 -23.62
C GLY A 59 4.41 51.27 -23.72
N LYS A 60 4.72 52.11 -24.71
CA LYS A 60 6.03 52.70 -25.02
C LYS A 60 6.24 53.94 -24.12
N VAL A 61 7.34 54.01 -23.35
CA VAL A 61 7.89 55.30 -22.87
C VAL A 61 9.42 55.21 -22.88
N ALA A 62 10.05 56.28 -23.37
CA ALA A 62 11.45 56.40 -23.72
C ALA A 62 12.38 56.88 -22.56
N ALA A 63 13.65 56.51 -22.74
CA ALA A 63 14.96 57.00 -22.26
C ALA A 63 15.08 58.45 -21.70
N PRO A 64 16.19 58.88 -21.02
CA PRO A 64 17.58 58.40 -21.24
C PRO A 64 18.51 58.29 -20.02
N ASN A 65 19.70 57.72 -20.25
CA ASN A 65 20.87 57.79 -19.35
C ASN A 65 22.11 58.14 -20.19
N PRO A 66 23.03 59.03 -19.72
CA PRO A 66 24.21 59.42 -20.48
C PRO A 66 25.47 58.61 -20.10
N GLU A 67 26.39 58.55 -21.06
CA GLU A 67 27.74 57.97 -20.99
C GLU A 67 28.76 58.88 -20.29
N HIS A 68 29.89 58.29 -19.85
CA HIS A 68 31.30 58.79 -19.73
C HIS A 68 32.13 57.58 -19.23
N GLY A 69 33.35 57.20 -19.62
CA GLY A 69 34.42 57.59 -20.55
C GLY A 69 35.49 56.46 -20.51
N LEU A 70 36.21 56.14 -21.61
CA LEU A 70 37.65 56.41 -21.87
C LEU A 70 38.62 55.86 -20.77
N ASP A 71 39.71 55.11 -20.98
CA ASP A 71 40.62 54.91 -22.12
C ASP A 71 41.57 53.69 -21.94
N ALA A 72 42.18 53.29 -23.07
CA ALA A 72 43.51 52.67 -23.28
C ALA A 72 43.79 51.23 -22.78
N GLY A 73 44.47 50.34 -23.52
CA GLY A 73 45.15 50.39 -24.81
C GLY A 73 46.15 49.22 -24.88
N VAL A 74 46.30 48.58 -26.03
CA VAL A 74 47.52 47.97 -26.63
C VAL A 74 47.15 46.83 -27.59
N ASN A 75 47.59 47.04 -28.82
CA ASN A 75 47.48 46.18 -30.00
C ASN A 75 48.35 44.92 -29.91
N GLY A 76 47.83 43.83 -30.46
CA GLY A 76 48.58 42.64 -30.85
C GLY A 76 47.88 41.92 -31.99
N GLN A 77 48.14 42.34 -33.23
CA GLN A 77 47.74 41.65 -34.46
C GLN A 77 48.35 40.25 -34.53
N VAL A 78 47.51 39.22 -34.74
CA VAL A 78 47.90 38.01 -35.49
C VAL A 78 46.73 37.57 -36.38
N ARG A 79 46.99 37.49 -37.68
CA ARG A 79 46.09 37.00 -38.74
C ARG A 79 46.02 35.46 -38.73
N PRO A 80 45.00 34.83 -39.36
CA PRO A 80 44.57 33.47 -39.05
C PRO A 80 45.39 32.41 -39.82
N THR A 81 45.72 31.31 -39.15
CA THR A 81 46.17 30.07 -39.80
C THR A 81 45.11 28.99 -39.65
N SER A 82 44.60 28.55 -40.79
CA SER A 82 43.68 27.44 -41.00
C SER A 82 44.17 26.16 -40.30
N ALA A 83 43.47 25.72 -39.26
CA ALA A 83 43.71 24.43 -38.62
C ALA A 83 42.52 23.49 -38.89
N THR A 84 42.84 22.45 -39.64
CA THR A 84 41.99 21.35 -40.08
C THR A 84 41.17 20.73 -38.94
N SER A 85 39.85 20.78 -39.08
CA SER A 85 38.85 20.08 -38.28
C SER A 85 39.09 18.57 -38.26
N ARG A 86 39.61 18.03 -37.15
CA ARG A 86 39.55 16.58 -36.86
C ARG A 86 38.22 16.28 -36.16
N ARG A 87 37.32 15.62 -36.91
CA ARG A 87 36.05 15.05 -36.45
C ARG A 87 36.28 14.11 -35.25
N PRO A 88 35.49 14.18 -34.16
CA PRO A 88 35.50 13.15 -33.13
C PRO A 88 35.06 11.82 -33.71
N LYS A 89 35.82 10.76 -33.43
CA LYS A 89 35.51 9.38 -33.84
C LYS A 89 34.22 8.96 -33.14
N GLU A 90 33.15 8.87 -33.91
CA GLU A 90 31.80 8.47 -33.50
C GLU A 90 31.89 7.08 -32.85
N ARG A 91 31.75 7.04 -31.51
CA ARG A 91 31.61 5.78 -30.78
C ARG A 91 30.23 5.25 -31.10
N THR A 92 30.19 4.13 -31.81
CA THR A 92 28.97 3.36 -32.08
C THR A 92 28.18 3.19 -30.78
N PRO A 93 26.88 3.49 -30.74
CA PRO A 93 26.06 3.23 -29.57
C PRO A 93 26.09 1.72 -29.31
N VAL A 94 26.64 1.32 -28.17
CA VAL A 94 26.51 -0.06 -27.71
C VAL A 94 25.01 -0.33 -27.56
N PRO A 95 24.44 -1.37 -28.18
CA PRO A 95 23.03 -1.70 -27.99
C PRO A 95 22.75 -1.81 -26.49
N HIS A 96 21.88 -0.95 -25.97
CA HIS A 96 21.42 -1.06 -24.59
C HIS A 96 20.53 -2.29 -24.54
N VAL A 97 21.13 -3.45 -24.23
CA VAL A 97 20.38 -4.64 -23.87
C VAL A 97 19.60 -4.26 -22.61
N PRO A 98 18.25 -4.18 -22.65
CA PRO A 98 17.50 -3.84 -21.47
C PRO A 98 17.82 -4.90 -20.41
N SER A 99 18.30 -4.45 -19.25
CA SER A 99 18.52 -5.36 -18.13
C SER A 99 17.23 -6.14 -17.87
N PRO A 100 17.31 -7.44 -17.56
CA PRO A 100 16.11 -8.23 -17.28
C PRO A 100 15.28 -7.53 -16.20
N PRO A 101 13.94 -7.54 -16.32
CA PRO A 101 13.08 -6.81 -15.40
C PRO A 101 13.33 -7.30 -13.97
N ARG A 102 13.70 -6.38 -13.09
CA ARG A 102 13.97 -6.68 -11.68
C ARG A 102 12.71 -7.22 -11.01
N PRO A 103 12.78 -8.28 -10.19
CA PRO A 103 11.65 -8.75 -9.41
C PRO A 103 11.05 -7.62 -8.57
N VAL A 104 9.72 -7.60 -8.47
CA VAL A 104 8.99 -6.62 -7.67
C VAL A 104 8.41 -7.31 -6.44
N ALA A 105 8.81 -6.86 -5.26
CA ALA A 105 8.29 -7.33 -3.97
C ALA A 105 7.43 -6.24 -3.32
N VAL A 106 6.15 -6.54 -3.10
CA VAL A 106 5.17 -5.60 -2.54
C VAL A 106 4.86 -5.99 -1.11
N PHE A 107 4.99 -5.04 -0.19
CA PHE A 107 4.68 -5.19 1.21
C PHE A 107 3.55 -4.26 1.61
N ASP A 108 2.55 -4.76 2.35
CA ASP A 108 1.74 -3.88 3.19
C ASP A 108 2.57 -3.35 4.38
N LEU A 109 2.07 -2.30 5.03
CA LEU A 109 2.72 -1.69 6.18
C LEU A 109 2.13 -2.21 7.50
N ASP A 110 0.86 -1.87 7.74
CA ASP A 110 0.17 -2.18 8.99
C ASP A 110 -0.13 -3.68 9.07
N GLY A 111 0.14 -4.31 10.22
CA GLY A 111 0.05 -5.75 10.41
C GLY A 111 1.13 -6.57 9.71
N THR A 112 1.96 -5.95 8.86
CA THR A 112 2.92 -6.65 7.98
C THR A 112 4.37 -6.29 8.30
N LEU A 113 4.71 -4.99 8.28
CA LEU A 113 6.03 -4.47 8.68
C LEU A 113 6.00 -3.87 10.09
N VAL A 114 4.86 -3.32 10.49
CA VAL A 114 4.61 -2.74 11.82
C VAL A 114 3.29 -3.27 12.39
N ARG A 115 3.23 -3.50 13.70
CA ARG A 115 2.08 -4.09 14.39
C ARG A 115 0.93 -3.10 14.54
N GLY A 116 -0.27 -3.48 14.13
CA GLY A 116 -1.49 -2.69 14.32
C GLY A 116 -1.65 -1.54 13.32
N ASP A 117 -2.75 -0.79 13.45
CA ASP A 117 -3.15 0.27 12.52
C ASP A 117 -2.48 1.61 12.86
N THR A 118 -1.37 1.87 12.19
CA THR A 118 -0.53 3.04 12.46
C THR A 118 -1.26 4.36 12.23
N PHE A 119 -2.12 4.46 11.21
CA PHE A 119 -2.80 5.73 10.93
C PHE A 119 -3.90 6.03 11.95
N THR A 120 -4.58 5.01 12.44
CA THR A 120 -5.51 5.14 13.58
C THR A 120 -4.78 5.56 14.86
N HIS A 121 -3.64 4.93 15.17
CA HIS A 121 -2.82 5.32 16.33
C HIS A 121 -2.33 6.78 16.23
N PHE A 122 -1.86 7.19 15.05
CA PHE A 122 -1.43 8.57 14.80
C PHE A 122 -2.59 9.56 14.97
N THR A 123 -3.77 9.25 14.42
CA THR A 123 -4.96 10.11 14.55
C THR A 123 -5.34 10.31 16.02
N ARG A 124 -5.28 9.24 16.84
CA ARG A 124 -5.49 9.36 18.30
C ARG A 124 -4.39 10.17 18.98
N ALA A 125 -3.14 10.03 18.56
CA ALA A 125 -2.03 10.82 19.10
C ALA A 125 -2.17 12.32 18.77
N LEU A 126 -2.72 12.66 17.60
CA LEU A 126 -3.04 14.05 17.25
C LEU A 126 -4.15 14.64 18.14
N LEU A 127 -5.18 13.84 18.47
CA LEU A 127 -6.22 14.26 19.41
C LEU A 127 -5.66 14.50 20.81
N ARG A 128 -4.83 13.58 21.33
CA ARG A 128 -4.20 13.73 22.66
C ARG A 128 -3.29 14.96 22.77
N ARG A 129 -2.69 15.41 21.66
CA ARG A 129 -1.85 16.62 21.61
C ARG A 129 -2.64 17.93 21.68
N SER A 130 -3.96 17.90 21.55
CA SER A 130 -4.77 19.13 21.52
C SER A 130 -6.07 18.96 22.33
N PRO A 131 -6.18 19.58 23.52
CA PRO A 131 -7.32 19.38 24.41
C PRO A 131 -8.63 19.80 23.76
N TRP A 132 -8.66 20.89 23.00
CA TRP A 132 -9.87 21.34 22.32
C TRP A 132 -10.32 20.38 21.21
N ARG A 133 -9.38 19.75 20.48
CA ARG A 133 -9.71 18.73 19.47
C ARG A 133 -10.20 17.45 20.13
N ALA A 134 -9.59 17.07 21.25
CA ALA A 134 -10.05 15.94 22.06
C ALA A 134 -11.47 16.16 22.58
N VAL A 135 -11.76 17.33 23.15
CA VAL A 135 -13.12 17.71 23.60
C VAL A 135 -14.11 17.67 22.43
N ALA A 136 -13.77 18.27 21.29
CA ALA A 136 -14.62 18.23 20.11
C ALA A 136 -14.90 16.79 19.62
N ALA A 137 -13.89 15.92 19.63
CA ALA A 137 -14.07 14.51 19.29
C ALA A 137 -14.95 13.77 20.31
N THR A 138 -14.78 14.04 21.60
CA THR A 138 -15.61 13.48 22.68
C THR A 138 -17.07 13.90 22.55
N LEU A 139 -17.33 15.17 22.28
CA LEU A 139 -18.69 15.68 22.04
C LEU A 139 -19.34 15.05 20.79
N CYS A 140 -18.54 14.65 19.81
CA CYS A 140 -19.01 13.95 18.61
C CYS A 140 -19.19 12.43 18.80
N VAL A 141 -18.85 11.85 19.96
CA VAL A 141 -18.96 10.40 20.23
C VAL A 141 -20.36 9.84 19.95
N PRO A 142 -21.49 10.50 20.32
CA PRO A 142 -22.83 10.01 20.02
C PRO A 142 -23.09 9.79 18.52
N ILE A 143 -22.36 10.50 17.65
CA ILE A 143 -22.43 10.35 16.20
C ILE A 143 -21.35 9.36 15.71
N LEU A 144 -20.13 9.47 16.22
CA LEU A 144 -19.00 8.64 15.80
C LEU A 144 -19.19 7.17 16.17
N ALA A 145 -19.70 6.87 17.36
CA ALA A 145 -19.90 5.51 17.86
C ALA A 145 -20.83 4.67 16.96
N PRO A 146 -22.07 5.10 16.64
CA PRO A 146 -22.95 4.32 15.75
C PRO A 146 -22.38 4.23 14.32
N LEU A 147 -21.73 5.28 13.82
CA LEU A 147 -21.05 5.22 12.52
C LEU A 147 -19.87 4.24 12.51
N TYR A 148 -19.20 4.03 13.65
CA TYR A 148 -18.10 3.08 13.77
C TYR A 148 -18.60 1.65 14.01
N ALA A 149 -19.74 1.48 14.66
CA ALA A 149 -20.36 0.17 14.88
C ALA A 149 -20.75 -0.48 13.54
N LEU A 150 -21.34 0.31 12.63
CA LEU A 150 -21.79 -0.15 11.32
C LEU A 150 -20.64 -0.20 10.29
N HIS A 151 -20.30 -1.40 9.83
CA HIS A 151 -19.23 -1.62 8.83
C HIS A 151 -19.25 -0.67 7.61
N PRO A 152 -20.41 -0.40 6.94
CA PRO A 152 -20.42 0.47 5.75
C PRO A 152 -20.08 1.94 6.07
N THR A 153 -20.31 2.40 7.29
CA THR A 153 -20.10 3.80 7.69
C THR A 153 -18.81 4.02 8.47
N ARG A 154 -18.09 2.97 8.86
CA ARG A 154 -16.76 3.05 9.54
C ARG A 154 -15.78 4.00 8.84
N ARG A 155 -15.75 3.98 7.51
CA ARG A 155 -14.87 4.88 6.73
C ARG A 155 -15.25 6.35 6.89
N ARG A 156 -16.56 6.64 6.99
CA ARG A 156 -17.08 8.00 7.24
C ARG A 156 -16.79 8.42 8.67
N ALA A 157 -16.97 7.52 9.65
CA ALA A 157 -16.62 7.75 11.04
C ALA A 157 -15.13 8.12 11.17
N PHE A 158 -14.24 7.33 10.56
CA PHE A 158 -12.82 7.61 10.57
C PHE A 158 -12.47 8.93 9.87
N ALA A 159 -13.08 9.23 8.72
CA ALA A 159 -12.87 10.50 8.03
C ALA A 159 -13.31 11.72 8.86
N LEU A 160 -14.40 11.61 9.63
CA LEU A 160 -14.84 12.65 10.56
C LEU A 160 -13.86 12.78 11.73
N LEU A 161 -13.45 11.67 12.33
CA LEU A 161 -12.46 11.66 13.41
C LEU A 161 -11.13 12.30 12.97
N LEU A 162 -10.65 11.98 11.77
CA LEU A 162 -9.44 12.57 11.21
C LEU A 162 -9.58 14.09 11.03
N ARG A 163 -10.73 14.58 10.55
CA ARG A 163 -11.00 16.02 10.45
C ARG A 163 -10.92 16.69 11.82
N LEU A 164 -11.58 16.12 12.83
CA LEU A 164 -11.54 16.63 14.21
C LEU A 164 -10.11 16.61 14.78
N ALA A 165 -9.32 15.58 14.47
CA ALA A 165 -7.92 15.48 14.89
C ALA A 165 -6.98 16.50 14.20
N THR A 166 -7.38 17.05 13.05
CA THR A 166 -6.53 17.88 12.20
C THR A 166 -7.10 19.25 11.87
N ILE A 167 -8.25 19.63 12.42
CA ILE A 167 -8.83 20.96 12.20
C ILE A 167 -7.89 22.04 12.75
N GLY A 168 -7.59 23.03 11.90
CA GLY A 168 -6.57 24.06 12.19
C GLY A 168 -5.12 23.56 12.18
N LEU A 169 -4.84 22.33 11.72
CA LEU A 169 -3.48 21.82 11.56
C LEU A 169 -3.01 22.01 10.11
N PRO A 170 -2.00 22.84 9.83
CA PRO A 170 -1.53 23.02 8.47
C PRO A 170 -0.76 21.79 7.96
N PRO A 171 -0.69 21.56 6.63
CA PRO A 171 -0.08 20.36 6.05
C PRO A 171 1.38 20.11 6.47
N HIS A 172 2.20 21.15 6.54
CA HIS A 172 3.61 21.02 6.93
C HIS A 172 3.76 20.55 8.38
N ARG A 173 2.95 21.06 9.32
CA ARG A 173 2.92 20.60 10.71
C ARG A 173 2.41 19.17 10.81
N PHE A 174 1.40 18.80 10.01
CA PHE A 174 0.93 17.41 9.95
C PHE A 174 2.06 16.46 9.53
N ALA A 175 2.84 16.82 8.50
CA ALA A 175 3.98 16.03 8.03
C ALA A 175 5.12 15.95 9.07
N ALA A 176 5.39 17.05 9.78
CA ALA A 176 6.38 17.06 10.88
C ALA A 176 5.95 16.11 12.01
N LEU A 177 4.71 16.22 12.49
CA LEU A 177 4.16 15.33 13.52
C LEU A 177 4.12 13.87 13.08
N ALA A 178 3.86 13.62 11.79
CA ALA A 178 3.92 12.27 11.23
C ALA A 178 5.35 11.70 11.27
N THR A 179 6.36 12.54 11.03
CA THR A 179 7.77 12.15 11.12
C THR A 179 8.17 11.86 12.55
N GLU A 180 7.81 12.73 13.51
CA GLU A 180 8.05 12.50 14.94
C GLU A 180 7.39 11.19 15.44
N PHE A 181 6.16 10.92 14.99
CA PHE A 181 5.44 9.70 15.37
C PHE A 181 6.00 8.43 14.73
N ALA A 182 6.73 8.54 13.62
CA ALA A 182 7.26 7.38 12.92
C ALA A 182 8.28 6.60 13.75
N ALA A 183 9.14 7.29 14.51
CA ALA A 183 10.15 6.65 15.36
C ALA A 183 9.52 5.71 16.40
N GLU A 184 8.43 6.14 17.06
CA GLU A 184 7.66 5.30 17.99
C GLU A 184 7.15 4.03 17.28
N ARG A 185 6.67 4.17 16.05
CA ARG A 185 6.07 3.08 15.27
C ARG A 185 7.10 2.12 14.66
N ALA A 186 8.32 2.59 14.42
CA ALA A 186 9.42 1.78 13.93
C ALA A 186 10.25 1.11 15.04
N SER A 187 9.97 1.43 16.32
CA SER A 187 10.64 0.83 17.48
C SER A 187 10.51 -0.71 17.54
N ASP A 188 11.39 -1.35 18.31
CA ASP A 188 11.46 -2.81 18.44
C ASP A 188 10.14 -3.47 18.86
N GLY A 189 9.39 -2.84 19.76
CA GLY A 189 8.09 -3.35 20.19
C GLY A 189 7.01 -3.32 19.10
N ASN A 190 7.14 -2.42 18.12
CA ASN A 190 6.14 -2.21 17.07
C ASN A 190 6.54 -2.83 15.72
N ARG A 191 7.83 -2.93 15.38
CA ARG A 191 8.26 -3.56 14.12
C ARG A 191 8.03 -5.08 14.14
N ILE A 192 7.78 -5.65 12.96
CA ILE A 192 7.65 -7.10 12.75
C ILE A 192 8.97 -7.59 12.13
N PRO A 193 9.94 -8.09 12.93
CA PRO A 193 11.33 -8.19 12.51
C PRO A 193 11.52 -9.06 11.27
N HIS A 194 10.89 -10.24 11.24
CA HIS A 194 11.06 -11.19 10.15
C HIS A 194 10.57 -10.67 8.79
N THR A 195 9.54 -9.82 8.75
CA THR A 195 9.06 -9.21 7.50
C THR A 195 9.92 -8.03 7.09
N VAL A 196 10.39 -7.23 8.06
CA VAL A 196 11.35 -6.15 7.81
C VAL A 196 12.66 -6.72 7.25
N ASP A 197 13.16 -7.81 7.81
CA ASP A 197 14.38 -8.48 7.33
C ASP A 197 14.21 -9.08 5.94
N ARG A 198 13.03 -9.60 5.61
CA ARG A 198 12.70 -9.99 4.23
C ARG A 198 12.70 -8.81 3.27
N ALA A 199 12.13 -7.66 3.66
CA ALA A 199 12.19 -6.45 2.84
C ALA A 199 13.64 -6.02 2.58
N ARG A 200 14.50 -6.08 3.61
CA ARG A 200 15.95 -5.83 3.46
C ARG A 200 16.65 -6.85 2.57
N ALA A 201 16.29 -8.13 2.67
CA ALA A 201 16.83 -9.18 1.83
C ALA A 201 16.49 -8.97 0.34
N HIS A 202 15.25 -8.57 0.03
CA HIS A 202 14.86 -8.17 -1.33
C HIS A 202 15.68 -6.98 -1.84
N LEU A 203 15.84 -5.93 -1.01
CA LEU A 203 16.68 -4.79 -1.36
C LEU A 203 18.14 -5.21 -1.62
N ALA A 204 18.71 -6.07 -0.78
CA ALA A 204 20.06 -6.60 -0.93
C ALA A 204 20.23 -7.49 -2.18
N ALA A 205 19.17 -8.19 -2.58
CA ALA A 205 19.13 -8.97 -3.82
C ALA A 205 18.97 -8.12 -5.09
N GLY A 206 18.76 -6.80 -4.94
CA GLY A 206 18.54 -5.88 -6.06
C GLY A 206 17.10 -5.83 -6.57
N ASP A 207 16.15 -6.44 -5.84
CA ASP A 207 14.73 -6.40 -6.16
C ASP A 207 14.17 -4.99 -5.94
N ARG A 208 13.13 -4.66 -6.70
CA ARG A 208 12.36 -3.44 -6.50
C ARG A 208 11.36 -3.66 -5.37
N VAL A 209 11.59 -3.03 -4.22
CA VAL A 209 10.69 -3.12 -3.07
C VAL A 209 9.70 -1.96 -3.05
N VAL A 210 8.42 -2.32 -2.94
CA VAL A 210 7.28 -1.39 -2.96
C VAL A 210 6.48 -1.56 -1.68
N ILE A 211 6.26 -0.46 -0.95
CA ILE A 211 5.40 -0.44 0.24
C ILE A 211 4.03 0.11 -0.16
N ALA A 212 3.01 -0.73 -0.22
CA ALA A 212 1.66 -0.36 -0.63
C ALA A 212 0.68 -0.40 0.55
N THR A 213 0.26 0.76 1.05
CA THR A 213 -0.45 0.87 2.35
C THR A 213 -1.60 1.86 2.34
N SER A 214 -2.62 1.59 3.17
CA SER A 214 -3.71 2.53 3.41
C SER A 214 -3.35 3.67 4.38
N CYS A 215 -2.19 3.60 5.04
CA CYS A 215 -1.63 4.67 5.86
C CYS A 215 -1.37 5.95 5.03
N ALA A 216 -1.36 7.11 5.69
CA ALA A 216 -1.10 8.39 5.03
C ALA A 216 0.36 8.52 4.59
N GLU A 217 0.58 9.03 3.38
CA GLU A 217 1.90 9.11 2.72
C GLU A 217 3.03 9.70 3.58
N PRO A 218 2.88 10.87 4.25
CA PRO A 218 3.96 11.41 5.07
C PRO A 218 4.39 10.47 6.22
N LEU A 219 3.42 9.78 6.83
CA LEU A 219 3.66 8.86 7.93
C LEU A 219 4.26 7.54 7.44
N ALA A 220 3.70 6.96 6.38
CA ALA A 220 4.21 5.73 5.79
C ALA A 220 5.66 5.89 5.31
N ALA A 221 5.96 6.99 4.61
CA ALA A 221 7.31 7.29 4.15
C ALA A 221 8.29 7.49 5.31
N ALA A 222 7.87 8.20 6.38
CA ALA A 222 8.70 8.36 7.56
C ALA A 222 8.98 7.02 8.25
N ILE A 223 7.99 6.15 8.42
CA ILE A 223 8.19 4.81 9.03
C ILE A 223 9.16 3.97 8.21
N CYS A 224 9.06 4.00 6.87
CA CYS A 224 9.98 3.26 6.02
C CYS A 224 11.44 3.73 6.18
N ARG A 225 11.66 5.04 6.38
CA ARG A 225 12.98 5.59 6.69
C ARG A 225 13.49 5.13 8.06
N GLU A 226 12.66 5.22 9.09
CA GLU A 226 13.01 4.78 10.45
C GLU A 226 13.30 3.27 10.53
N LEU A 227 12.64 2.46 9.70
CA LEU A 227 12.93 1.02 9.58
C LEU A 227 14.23 0.72 8.80
N GLY A 228 14.89 1.73 8.23
CA GLY A 228 16.08 1.55 7.41
C GLY A 228 15.80 0.84 6.08
N LEU A 229 14.61 1.04 5.50
CA LEU A 229 14.21 0.43 4.23
C LEU A 229 14.47 1.34 3.02
N ALA A 230 15.07 2.52 3.20
CA ALA A 230 15.35 3.40 2.07
C ALA A 230 16.52 2.85 1.22
N PRO A 231 16.43 2.87 -0.13
CA PRO A 231 15.33 3.40 -0.95
C PRO A 231 14.21 2.39 -1.21
N VAL A 232 12.94 2.79 -1.03
CA VAL A 232 11.73 2.03 -1.40
C VAL A 232 10.69 2.93 -2.07
N ASP A 233 9.87 2.35 -2.95
CA ASP A 233 8.69 3.01 -3.51
C ASP A 233 7.53 2.96 -2.50
N VAL A 234 7.11 4.11 -1.97
CA VAL A 234 5.98 4.17 -1.01
C VAL A 234 4.71 4.59 -1.73
N ILE A 235 3.77 3.66 -1.84
CA ILE A 235 2.46 3.84 -2.48
C ILE A 235 1.38 3.86 -1.40
N ALA A 236 1.18 5.05 -0.85
CA ALA A 236 0.34 5.26 0.32
C ALA A 236 -1.00 5.95 -0.01
N SER A 237 -1.88 6.04 1.01
CA SER A 237 -3.07 6.90 0.92
C SER A 237 -2.67 8.37 0.93
N ARG A 238 -3.37 9.16 0.12
CA ARG A 238 -3.17 10.61 0.03
C ARG A 238 -4.26 11.33 0.82
N LEU A 239 -3.89 12.47 1.39
CA LEU A 239 -4.81 13.38 2.07
C LEU A 239 -4.84 14.70 1.33
N THR A 240 -5.96 15.41 1.41
CA THR A 240 -6.07 16.79 0.94
C THR A 240 -6.44 17.72 2.10
N ALA A 241 -5.83 18.90 2.14
CA ALA A 241 -6.15 19.90 3.15
C ALA A 241 -7.51 20.53 2.87
N SER A 242 -8.24 20.88 3.93
CA SER A 242 -9.49 21.62 3.85
C SER A 242 -9.65 22.54 5.05
N ARG A 243 -10.64 23.45 5.01
CA ARG A 243 -10.93 24.37 6.12
C ARG A 243 -11.28 23.65 7.42
N THR A 244 -11.77 22.42 7.34
CA THR A 244 -12.17 21.59 8.50
C THR A 244 -11.13 20.52 8.87
N GLY A 245 -9.89 20.67 8.39
CA GLY A 245 -8.81 19.70 8.60
C GLY A 245 -8.51 18.85 7.37
N MET A 246 -7.76 17.77 7.57
CA MET A 246 -7.36 16.85 6.51
C MET A 246 -8.53 15.96 6.10
N ARG A 247 -8.68 15.75 4.79
CA ARG A 247 -9.67 14.86 4.20
C ARG A 247 -8.96 13.71 3.49
N PRO A 248 -9.32 12.44 3.77
CA PRO A 248 -8.74 11.33 3.04
C PRO A 248 -9.27 11.32 1.61
N LEU A 249 -8.36 11.19 0.64
CA LEU A 249 -8.73 10.74 -0.70
C LEU A 249 -9.04 9.23 -0.65
N PRO A 250 -9.58 8.63 -1.74
CA PRO A 250 -9.81 7.19 -1.75
C PRO A 250 -8.56 6.42 -1.32
N ALA A 251 -8.70 5.56 -0.31
CA ALA A 251 -7.56 4.91 0.33
C ALA A 251 -6.85 3.95 -0.64
N CYS A 252 -5.52 3.82 -0.50
CA CYS A 252 -4.72 2.80 -1.17
C CYS A 252 -4.96 1.44 -0.47
N ARG A 253 -6.05 0.77 -0.84
CA ARG A 253 -6.54 -0.46 -0.17
C ARG A 253 -7.25 -1.37 -1.17
N GLY A 254 -7.01 -2.68 -1.09
CA GLY A 254 -7.58 -3.66 -2.01
C GLY A 254 -7.20 -3.37 -3.46
N VAL A 255 -8.17 -3.35 -4.38
CA VAL A 255 -7.92 -3.12 -5.82
C VAL A 255 -7.13 -1.84 -6.10
N ARG A 256 -7.36 -0.79 -5.30
CA ARG A 256 -6.65 0.49 -5.45
C ARG A 256 -5.16 0.40 -5.14
N LYS A 257 -4.70 -0.59 -4.36
CA LYS A 257 -3.26 -0.82 -4.19
C LYS A 257 -2.63 -1.18 -5.53
N VAL A 258 -3.21 -2.16 -6.22
CA VAL A 258 -2.75 -2.62 -7.54
C VAL A 258 -2.84 -1.49 -8.57
N GLU A 259 -3.96 -0.79 -8.66
CA GLU A 259 -4.13 0.35 -9.58
C GLU A 259 -3.06 1.42 -9.36
N ARG A 260 -2.76 1.76 -8.10
CA ARG A 260 -1.74 2.78 -7.78
C ARG A 260 -0.32 2.30 -8.03
N ILE A 261 -0.02 1.02 -7.79
CA ILE A 261 1.24 0.38 -8.18
C ILE A 261 1.45 0.54 -9.69
N ARG A 262 0.44 0.22 -10.50
CA ARG A 262 0.49 0.39 -11.95
C ARG A 262 0.64 1.86 -12.36
N ALA A 263 -0.13 2.76 -11.74
CA ALA A 263 -0.06 4.19 -12.01
C ALA A 263 1.29 4.83 -11.62
N ALA A 264 2.05 4.21 -10.71
CA ALA A 264 3.41 4.61 -10.37
C ALA A 264 4.47 4.10 -11.37
N GLY A 265 4.06 3.49 -12.48
CA GLY A 265 4.96 2.98 -13.52
C GLY A 265 5.52 1.58 -13.24
N ILE A 266 5.05 0.91 -12.18
CA ILE A 266 5.42 -0.48 -11.90
C ILE A 266 4.44 -1.37 -12.65
N THR A 267 4.68 -1.64 -13.93
CA THR A 267 3.78 -2.41 -14.80
C THR A 267 4.16 -3.88 -14.95
N GLY A 268 5.39 -4.25 -14.59
CA GLY A 268 5.88 -5.64 -14.61
C GLY A 268 5.17 -6.57 -13.62
N PRO A 269 5.36 -7.89 -13.73
CA PRO A 269 4.74 -8.85 -12.83
C PRO A 269 5.15 -8.60 -11.37
N ILE A 270 4.17 -8.69 -10.46
CA ILE A 270 4.46 -8.66 -9.02
C ILE A 270 4.96 -10.06 -8.66
N THR A 271 6.19 -10.15 -8.18
CA THR A 271 6.81 -11.44 -7.88
C THR A 271 6.46 -11.90 -6.48
N HIS A 272 6.48 -11.01 -5.49
CA HIS A 272 6.22 -11.31 -4.10
C HIS A 272 5.18 -10.34 -3.54
N ALA A 273 4.23 -10.83 -2.75
CA ALA A 273 3.29 -10.02 -1.99
C ALA A 273 3.23 -10.46 -0.53
N TYR A 274 3.36 -9.50 0.38
CA TYR A 274 3.31 -9.69 1.84
C TYR A 274 2.16 -8.86 2.42
N THR A 275 1.23 -9.50 3.14
CA THR A 275 0.07 -8.84 3.77
C THR A 275 -0.48 -9.70 4.92
N ASP A 276 -1.13 -9.10 5.90
CA ASP A 276 -1.87 -9.79 6.96
C ASP A 276 -3.37 -9.97 6.62
N SER A 277 -3.85 -9.32 5.56
CA SER A 277 -5.28 -9.07 5.37
C SER A 277 -5.84 -9.60 4.04
N SER A 278 -7.00 -10.25 4.13
CA SER A 278 -7.80 -10.65 2.96
C SER A 278 -8.35 -9.48 2.13
N VAL A 279 -8.26 -8.25 2.65
CA VAL A 279 -8.54 -7.02 1.89
C VAL A 279 -7.64 -6.91 0.67
N ASP A 280 -6.40 -7.41 0.76
CA ASP A 280 -5.40 -7.35 -0.29
C ASP A 280 -5.44 -8.56 -1.21
N LEU A 281 -6.55 -9.30 -1.23
CA LEU A 281 -6.81 -10.35 -2.23
C LEU A 281 -6.46 -9.92 -3.67
N PRO A 282 -6.85 -8.71 -4.15
CA PRO A 282 -6.45 -8.27 -5.49
C PRO A 282 -4.93 -8.20 -5.71
N LEU A 283 -4.16 -7.81 -4.68
CA LEU A 283 -2.70 -7.82 -4.74
C LEU A 283 -2.17 -9.25 -4.76
N LEU A 284 -2.67 -10.11 -3.87
CA LEU A 284 -2.28 -11.51 -3.78
C LEU A 284 -2.56 -12.25 -5.10
N THR A 285 -3.71 -12.04 -5.74
CA THR A 285 -4.05 -12.67 -7.03
C THR A 285 -3.01 -12.34 -8.11
N THR A 286 -2.47 -11.12 -8.12
CA THR A 286 -1.48 -10.68 -9.11
C THR A 286 -0.05 -11.13 -8.82
N ALA A 287 0.23 -11.64 -7.63
CA ALA A 287 1.58 -12.01 -7.20
C ALA A 287 1.91 -13.48 -7.48
N ALA A 288 3.14 -13.78 -7.87
CA ALA A 288 3.61 -15.15 -8.06
C ALA A 288 3.78 -15.90 -6.71
N HIS A 289 4.44 -15.25 -5.75
CA HIS A 289 4.67 -15.73 -4.39
C HIS A 289 3.86 -14.90 -3.39
N ARG A 290 3.13 -15.58 -2.51
CA ARG A 290 2.13 -14.99 -1.62
C ARG A 290 2.47 -15.35 -0.18
N TYR A 291 2.65 -14.33 0.66
CA TYR A 291 3.02 -14.50 2.06
C TYR A 291 2.00 -13.80 2.95
N LEU A 292 1.44 -14.56 3.88
CA LEU A 292 0.49 -14.06 4.87
C LEU A 292 1.20 -13.87 6.20
N ILE A 293 1.18 -12.65 6.74
CA ILE A 293 1.85 -12.31 8.00
C ILE A 293 0.82 -12.35 9.11
N ASP A 294 1.00 -13.26 10.09
CA ASP A 294 0.12 -13.39 11.26
C ASP A 294 -1.39 -13.22 10.97
N PRO A 295 -1.94 -13.85 9.90
CA PRO A 295 -3.30 -13.55 9.47
C PRO A 295 -4.31 -14.00 10.52
N SER A 296 -5.33 -13.18 10.76
CA SER A 296 -6.45 -13.60 11.60
C SER A 296 -7.19 -14.79 10.98
N PRO A 297 -7.84 -15.66 11.77
CA PRO A 297 -8.59 -16.80 11.23
C PRO A 297 -9.59 -16.40 10.14
N ALA A 298 -10.31 -15.29 10.33
CA ALA A 298 -11.26 -14.78 9.34
C ALA A 298 -10.59 -14.34 8.03
N HIS A 299 -9.42 -13.70 8.10
CA HIS A 299 -8.65 -13.33 6.91
C HIS A 299 -8.12 -14.58 6.19
N LEU A 300 -7.55 -15.52 6.95
CA LEU A 300 -7.02 -16.77 6.42
C LEU A 300 -8.10 -17.59 5.71
N THR A 301 -9.27 -17.79 6.33
CA THR A 301 -10.41 -18.48 5.71
C THR A 301 -10.80 -17.81 4.40
N ARG A 302 -10.99 -16.49 4.40
CA ARG A 302 -11.39 -15.77 3.18
C ARG A 302 -10.35 -15.89 2.06
N ILE A 303 -9.06 -15.82 2.39
CA ILE A 303 -7.97 -15.98 1.42
C ILE A 303 -7.95 -17.40 0.87
N HIS A 304 -8.03 -18.40 1.74
CA HIS A 304 -8.07 -19.80 1.36
C HIS A 304 -9.24 -20.11 0.44
N THR A 305 -10.44 -19.60 0.72
CA THR A 305 -11.62 -19.75 -0.14
C THR A 305 -11.40 -19.19 -1.55
N HIS A 306 -10.62 -18.11 -1.71
CA HIS A 306 -10.42 -17.46 -3.01
C HIS A 306 -9.20 -17.96 -3.78
N LEU A 307 -8.11 -18.31 -3.10
CA LEU A 307 -6.81 -18.66 -3.72
C LEU A 307 -6.43 -20.13 -3.55
N GLY A 308 -7.17 -20.89 -2.75
CA GLY A 308 -6.72 -22.21 -2.28
C GLY A 308 -5.45 -22.12 -1.43
N PRO A 309 -4.73 -23.24 -1.22
CA PRO A 309 -3.51 -23.29 -0.41
C PRO A 309 -2.25 -22.76 -1.13
N THR A 310 -2.38 -21.75 -1.99
CA THR A 310 -1.28 -21.22 -2.83
C THR A 310 -0.51 -20.05 -2.18
N TYR A 311 -0.34 -20.12 -0.86
CA TYR A 311 0.32 -19.10 -0.05
C TYR A 311 1.14 -19.72 1.08
N VAL A 312 2.11 -18.96 1.60
CA VAL A 312 2.90 -19.32 2.78
C VAL A 312 2.47 -18.45 3.95
N VAL A 313 2.20 -19.04 5.11
CA VAL A 313 1.93 -18.28 6.34
C VAL A 313 3.23 -18.10 7.11
N LEU A 314 3.57 -16.85 7.41
CA LEU A 314 4.68 -16.48 8.28
C LEU A 314 4.08 -16.01 9.61
N ARG A 315 4.44 -16.68 10.70
CA ARG A 315 4.01 -16.30 12.04
C ARG A 315 5.15 -15.65 12.81
N SER A 316 4.88 -14.54 13.47
CA SER A 316 5.78 -14.03 14.50
C SER A 316 5.93 -15.11 15.59
N PRO A 317 7.12 -15.31 16.16
CA PRO A 317 7.22 -16.05 17.41
C PRO A 317 6.28 -15.36 18.40
N GLY A 318 5.36 -16.12 19.00
CA GLY A 318 4.48 -15.59 20.04
C GLY A 318 5.30 -15.03 21.19
N PRO A 319 4.69 -14.26 22.11
CA PRO A 319 5.33 -14.07 23.41
C PRO A 319 5.68 -15.46 23.93
N SER A 320 6.96 -15.72 24.16
CA SER A 320 7.43 -16.96 24.75
C SER A 320 6.57 -17.19 25.98
N GLU A 321 5.86 -18.32 26.07
CA GLU A 321 5.34 -18.72 27.38
C GLU A 321 6.53 -18.73 28.34
N PRO A 322 6.46 -18.01 29.48
CA PRO A 322 7.50 -18.11 30.48
C PRO A 322 7.49 -19.56 31.01
N GLY A 323 8.36 -20.42 30.48
CA GLY A 323 8.50 -21.80 30.93
C GLY A 323 8.84 -22.86 29.88
N ALA A 324 8.89 -22.55 28.58
CA ALA A 324 9.32 -23.56 27.61
C ALA A 324 10.85 -23.84 27.76
N PRO A 325 11.27 -25.08 28.06
CA PRO A 325 12.68 -25.41 28.18
C PRO A 325 13.41 -25.20 26.85
N PRO A 326 14.68 -24.75 26.87
CA PRO A 326 15.43 -24.52 25.65
C PRO A 326 15.51 -25.80 24.82
N ALA A 327 15.33 -25.67 23.51
CA ALA A 327 15.48 -26.79 22.58
C ALA A 327 16.87 -27.42 22.75
N PRO A 328 16.98 -28.76 22.74
CA PRO A 328 18.27 -29.43 22.89
C PRO A 328 19.20 -29.06 21.72
N PRO A 329 20.52 -28.94 21.97
CA PRO A 329 21.47 -28.57 20.94
C PRO A 329 21.46 -29.61 19.82
N THR A 330 21.42 -29.11 18.58
CA THR A 330 21.50 -29.93 17.38
C THR A 330 22.86 -30.62 17.34
N PRO A 331 22.94 -31.96 17.15
CA PRO A 331 24.23 -32.63 17.04
C PRO A 331 24.97 -32.14 15.79
N PRO A 332 26.31 -32.09 15.84
CA PRO A 332 27.11 -31.69 14.67
C PRO A 332 26.85 -32.64 13.50
N ALA A 333 26.68 -32.06 12.31
CA ALA A 333 26.53 -32.79 11.05
C ALA A 333 27.79 -33.62 10.74
N PRO A 334 27.64 -34.76 10.04
CA PRO A 334 28.69 -35.76 9.85
C PRO A 334 29.91 -35.26 9.06
#